data_AF-L7M155-F1
#
_entry.id   AF-L7M155-F1
#
_cell.length_a   1.000
_cell.length_b   1.000
_cell.length_c   1.000
_cell.angle_alpha   90.00
_cell.angle_beta   90.00
_cell.angle_gamma   90.00
#
_symmetry.space_group_name_H-M   'P 1'
#
loop_
_entity.id
_entity.type
_entity.pdbx_description
1 polymer ?
#
loop_
_entity_poly.entity_id
_entity_poly.type
_entity_poly.pdbx_seq_one_letter_code
_entity_poly.pdbx_strand_id
1 'polypeptide(L)'
;MHPQHNEGRRRARAIAILKKIKDDPQSVCFVDAAQYGRSSHYAVVAIDNRGHIISSASVTGTTSSKAEQVAIALALLDDKRTQIYSDSRSAVRAFASGSIAKEAHDVLKNRTINMHTITWFPAHLGQNLDSLTNLNDIAHSQARVLTLRAGGEALSLCRVQEFRDTLFTFNEFTKHFYLERRVFPPPHKKLTRPQAMTLRMLQTNSYPNLAFMHCLFPSDFSSQCPRCRGTCDLEHMLWRCPSLRGDKDLTEQKWSSALKSSEYQHQIWAVQRACDAAVRLGLTVPTWERPAVSP
;
A
#
# COMPACT_ATOMS: atom_id res chain seq x y z
N MET A 1 7.52 0.91 4.13
CA MET A 1 6.75 0.02 3.23
C MET A 1 5.28 0.20 3.56
N HIS A 2 4.47 0.77 2.66
CA HIS A 2 3.04 1.01 2.91
C HIS A 2 2.29 -0.28 3.29
N PRO A 3 1.45 -0.26 4.34
CA PRO A 3 0.72 -1.42 4.85
C PRO A 3 -0.18 -2.14 3.83
N GLN A 4 -1.06 -1.39 3.17
CA GLN A 4 -2.06 -1.95 2.25
C GLN A 4 -1.50 -2.11 0.83
N HIS A 5 -0.92 -1.06 0.25
CA HIS A 5 -0.52 -1.06 -1.16
C HIS A 5 0.76 -1.83 -1.51
N ASN A 6 1.48 -2.39 -0.52
CA ASN A 6 2.71 -3.15 -0.77
C ASN A 6 2.63 -4.59 -0.24
N GLU A 7 1.45 -5.21 -0.26
CA GLU A 7 1.25 -6.58 0.20
C GLU A 7 2.29 -7.56 -0.37
N GLY A 8 2.48 -7.59 -1.69
CA GLY A 8 3.47 -8.48 -2.32
C GLY A 8 4.90 -8.24 -1.84
N ARG A 9 5.29 -6.98 -1.60
CA ARG A 9 6.62 -6.64 -1.06
C ARG A 9 6.76 -7.02 0.42
N ARG A 10 5.68 -6.87 1.21
CA ARG A 10 5.63 -7.30 2.62
C ARG A 10 5.80 -8.82 2.69
N ARG A 11 5.01 -9.56 1.90
CA ARG A 11 5.09 -11.02 1.82
C ARG A 11 6.48 -11.51 1.43
N ALA A 12 7.05 -10.96 0.36
CA ALA A 12 8.40 -11.32 -0.09
C ALA A 12 9.48 -11.06 0.97
N ARG A 13 9.39 -9.93 1.69
CA ARG A 13 10.30 -9.61 2.79
C ARG A 13 10.17 -10.59 3.95
N ALA A 14 8.95 -10.91 4.37
CA ALA A 14 8.72 -11.86 5.46
C ALA A 14 9.27 -13.25 5.13
N ILE A 15 9.03 -13.74 3.91
CA ILE A 15 9.60 -15.00 3.42
C ILE A 15 11.13 -14.97 3.43
N ALA A 16 11.75 -13.89 2.96
CA ALA A 16 13.20 -13.75 2.96
C ALA A 16 13.78 -13.79 4.38
N ILE A 17 13.14 -13.12 5.35
CA ILE A 17 13.53 -13.16 6.76
C ILE A 17 13.39 -14.57 7.33
N LEU A 18 12.24 -15.22 7.14
CA LEU A 18 11.98 -16.58 7.63
C LEU A 18 12.93 -17.62 7.03
N LYS A 19 13.37 -17.44 5.78
CA LYS A 19 14.42 -18.28 5.17
C LYS A 19 15.76 -18.08 5.86
N LYS A 20 16.18 -16.83 6.09
CA LYS A 20 17.46 -16.50 6.78
C LYS A 20 17.51 -17.05 8.20
N ILE A 21 16.38 -17.03 8.92
CA ILE A 21 16.29 -17.56 10.29
C ILE A 21 16.66 -19.04 10.37
N LYS A 22 16.50 -19.81 9.28
CA LYS A 22 16.87 -21.24 9.27
C LYS A 22 18.38 -21.48 9.39
N ASP A 23 19.20 -20.50 9.03
CA ASP A 23 20.66 -20.64 9.05
C ASP A 23 21.20 -20.65 10.50
N ASP A 24 20.59 -19.84 11.37
CA ASP A 24 20.88 -19.82 12.80
C ASP A 24 19.59 -19.61 13.60
N PRO A 25 18.81 -20.68 13.80
CA PRO A 25 17.48 -20.56 14.37
C PRO A 25 17.55 -20.43 15.90
N GLN A 26 18.69 -20.72 16.53
CA GLN A 26 18.86 -20.54 17.96
C GLN A 26 19.18 -19.08 18.30
N SER A 27 19.75 -18.25 17.43
CA SER A 27 19.95 -16.84 17.79
C SER A 27 18.70 -15.96 17.72
N VAL A 28 17.54 -16.53 17.42
CA VAL A 28 16.34 -15.77 17.01
C VAL A 28 15.26 -15.75 18.08
N CYS A 29 14.63 -14.60 18.25
CA CYS A 29 13.36 -14.47 18.97
C CYS A 29 12.38 -13.51 18.26
N PHE A 30 11.09 -13.75 18.48
CA PHE A 30 10.01 -12.87 18.03
C PHE A 30 9.30 -12.30 19.25
N VAL A 31 8.91 -11.03 19.17
CA VAL A 31 8.24 -10.33 20.26
C VAL A 31 6.92 -9.75 19.81
N ASP A 32 5.96 -9.71 20.72
CA ASP A 32 4.68 -9.01 20.52
C ASP A 32 4.10 -8.53 21.86
N ALA A 33 3.17 -7.59 21.78
CA ALA A 33 2.34 -7.13 22.89
C ALA A 33 0.84 -7.23 22.58
N ALA A 34 0.03 -7.67 23.56
CA ALA A 34 -1.42 -7.75 23.44
C ALA A 34 -2.12 -7.01 24.59
N GLN A 35 -3.16 -6.25 24.27
CA GLN A 35 -3.94 -5.51 25.25
C GLN A 35 -4.89 -6.41 26.04
N TYR A 36 -4.99 -6.23 27.36
CA TYR A 36 -6.03 -6.83 28.18
C TYR A 36 -7.36 -6.11 27.96
N GLY A 37 -8.28 -6.72 27.22
CA GLY A 37 -9.62 -6.17 27.00
C GLY A 37 -9.56 -4.73 26.46
N ARG A 38 -10.31 -3.82 27.11
CA ARG A 38 -10.27 -2.37 26.82
C ARG A 38 -9.48 -1.56 27.88
N SER A 39 -8.54 -2.19 28.56
CA SER A 39 -7.76 -1.56 29.64
C SER A 39 -6.44 -0.97 29.14
N SER A 40 -5.73 -0.22 29.99
CA SER A 40 -4.35 0.22 29.73
C SER A 40 -3.30 -0.82 30.14
N HIS A 41 -3.71 -2.08 30.33
CA HIS A 41 -2.81 -3.18 30.65
C HIS A 41 -2.49 -3.99 29.39
N TYR A 42 -1.25 -4.46 29.29
CA TYR A 42 -0.76 -5.26 28.17
C TYR A 42 -0.01 -6.48 28.66
N ALA A 43 -0.17 -7.62 27.98
CA ALA A 43 0.72 -8.75 28.07
C ALA A 43 1.80 -8.61 26.99
N VAL A 44 3.06 -8.80 27.36
CA VAL A 44 4.18 -8.80 26.42
C VAL A 44 4.83 -10.17 26.41
N VAL A 45 5.31 -10.59 25.25
CA VAL A 45 5.91 -11.91 25.07
C VAL A 45 7.15 -11.84 24.20
N ALA A 46 8.12 -12.71 24.48
CA ALA A 46 9.20 -13.08 23.60
C ALA A 46 9.17 -14.60 23.41
N ILE A 47 9.17 -15.06 22.16
CA ILE A 47 9.14 -16.47 21.79
C ILE A 47 10.40 -16.91 21.05
N ASP A 48 10.72 -18.20 21.13
CA ASP A 48 11.81 -18.83 20.37
C ASP A 48 11.39 -19.20 18.94
N ASN A 49 12.34 -19.78 18.20
CA ASN A 49 12.14 -20.33 16.86
C ASN A 49 11.16 -21.51 16.75
N ARG A 50 10.77 -22.11 17.88
CA ARG A 50 9.78 -23.20 17.95
C ARG A 50 8.40 -22.68 18.36
N GLY A 51 8.27 -21.38 18.67
CA GLY A 51 7.04 -20.78 19.15
C GLY A 51 6.81 -20.89 20.65
N HIS A 52 7.80 -21.35 21.42
CA HIS A 52 7.71 -21.40 22.88
C HIS A 52 8.01 -20.04 23.49
N ILE A 53 7.29 -19.70 24.55
CA ILE A 53 7.52 -18.49 25.33
C ILE A 53 8.85 -18.62 26.08
N ILE A 54 9.81 -17.76 25.75
CA ILE A 54 11.07 -17.63 26.49
C ILE A 54 10.86 -16.70 27.67
N SER A 55 10.15 -15.60 27.45
CA SER A 55 9.90 -14.59 28.47
C SER A 55 8.55 -13.92 28.26
N SER A 56 7.89 -13.54 29.35
CA SER A 56 6.64 -12.78 29.29
C SER A 56 6.48 -11.90 30.52
N ALA A 57 5.75 -10.80 30.37
CA ALA A 57 5.43 -9.91 31.47
C ALA A 57 4.06 -9.25 31.25
N SER A 58 3.52 -8.66 32.32
CA SER A 58 2.36 -7.79 32.25
C SER A 58 2.81 -6.36 32.52
N VAL A 59 2.39 -5.42 31.69
CA VAL A 59 2.69 -3.99 31.80
C VAL A 59 1.38 -3.26 32.05
N THR A 60 1.36 -2.36 33.04
CA THR A 60 0.16 -1.64 33.43
C THR A 60 0.24 -0.15 33.07
N GLY A 61 -0.91 0.49 32.87
CA GLY A 61 -0.98 1.95 32.68
C GLY A 61 -0.26 2.46 31.43
N THR A 62 -0.20 1.67 30.36
CA THR A 62 0.63 1.97 29.18
C THR A 62 -0.17 2.00 27.88
N THR A 63 0.53 2.30 26.78
CA THR A 63 -0.03 2.28 25.42
C THR A 63 0.57 1.12 24.62
N SER A 64 -0.13 0.68 23.57
CA SER A 64 0.34 -0.37 22.66
C SER A 64 1.79 -0.13 22.20
N SER A 65 2.11 1.08 21.70
CA SER A 65 3.46 1.39 21.25
C SER A 65 4.55 1.32 22.34
N LYS A 66 4.20 1.55 23.61
CA LYS A 66 5.15 1.43 24.72
C LYS A 66 5.29 -0.02 25.18
N ALA A 67 4.18 -0.76 25.22
CA ALA A 67 4.19 -2.19 25.53
C ALA A 67 5.05 -2.98 24.53
N GLU A 68 4.98 -2.64 23.23
CA GLU A 68 5.86 -3.22 22.20
C GLU A 68 7.34 -2.96 22.45
N GLN A 69 7.68 -1.77 22.96
CA GLN A 69 9.07 -1.47 23.34
C GLN A 69 9.50 -2.27 24.56
N VAL A 70 8.60 -2.52 25.51
CA VAL A 70 8.86 -3.41 26.66
C VAL A 70 9.06 -4.85 26.19
N ALA A 71 8.33 -5.32 25.20
CA ALA A 71 8.51 -6.65 24.61
C ALA A 71 9.92 -6.81 24.01
N ILE A 72 10.39 -5.82 23.25
CA ILE A 72 11.78 -5.79 22.73
C ILE A 72 12.78 -5.72 23.89
N ALA A 73 12.56 -4.87 24.90
CA ALA A 73 13.44 -4.76 26.06
C ALA A 73 13.58 -6.08 26.82
N LEU A 74 12.48 -6.83 26.94
CA LEU A 74 12.48 -8.14 27.59
C LEU A 74 13.31 -9.17 26.80
N ALA A 75 13.25 -9.13 25.48
CA ALA A 75 14.06 -10.00 24.61
C ALA A 75 15.55 -9.65 24.65
N LEU A 76 15.92 -8.38 24.81
CA LEU A 76 17.31 -7.93 24.94
C LEU A 76 18.03 -8.48 26.18
N LEU A 77 17.29 -9.01 27.16
CA LEU A 77 17.86 -9.63 28.36
C LEU A 77 18.36 -11.07 28.11
N ASP A 78 18.02 -11.68 26.96
CA ASP A 78 18.49 -13.02 26.61
C ASP A 78 19.66 -12.95 25.61
N ASP A 79 20.87 -13.01 26.15
CA ASP A 79 22.12 -12.94 25.39
C ASP A 79 22.27 -14.04 24.32
N LYS A 80 21.49 -15.13 24.41
CA LYS A 80 21.51 -16.20 23.40
C LYS A 80 20.76 -15.80 22.14
N ARG A 81 19.85 -14.82 22.22
CA ARG A 81 18.91 -14.46 21.13
C ARG A 81 19.26 -13.12 20.52
N THR A 82 20.39 -13.08 19.84
CA THR A 82 20.96 -11.84 19.26
C THR A 82 20.12 -11.23 18.12
N GLN A 83 19.16 -11.96 17.54
CA GLN A 83 18.29 -11.49 16.46
C GLN A 83 16.84 -11.37 16.94
N ILE A 84 16.38 -10.14 17.16
CA ILE A 84 15.03 -9.84 17.67
C ILE A 84 14.14 -9.34 16.53
N TYR A 85 12.98 -9.96 16.36
CA TYR A 85 11.99 -9.55 15.36
C TYR A 85 10.72 -9.00 16.02
N SER A 86 10.29 -7.83 15.56
CA SER A 86 9.04 -7.18 15.99
C SER A 86 8.34 -6.60 14.77
N ASP A 87 7.01 -6.66 14.74
CA ASP A 87 6.23 -6.01 13.71
C ASP A 87 5.85 -4.55 14.01
N SER A 88 6.11 -4.11 15.23
CA SER A 88 5.94 -2.73 15.67
C SER A 88 7.03 -1.81 15.11
N ARG A 89 6.70 -1.13 14.01
CA ARG A 89 7.61 -0.15 13.37
C ARG A 89 7.99 1.00 14.30
N SER A 90 7.08 1.47 15.15
CA SER A 90 7.38 2.53 16.11
C SER A 90 8.39 2.06 17.15
N ALA A 91 8.23 0.85 17.68
CA ALA A 91 9.15 0.30 18.67
C ALA A 91 10.56 0.10 18.08
N VAL A 92 10.66 -0.52 16.90
CA VAL A 92 11.95 -0.69 16.21
C VAL A 92 12.64 0.66 15.95
N ARG A 93 11.89 1.69 15.54
CA ARG A 93 12.44 3.04 15.34
C ARG A 93 12.88 3.70 16.64
N ALA A 94 12.14 3.53 17.73
CA ALA A 94 12.48 4.09 19.04
C ALA A 94 13.82 3.53 19.55
N PHE A 95 14.06 2.23 19.40
CA PHE A 95 15.35 1.63 19.70
C PHE A 95 16.46 2.12 18.75
N ALA A 96 16.18 2.21 17.45
CA ALA A 96 17.17 2.71 16.48
C ALA A 96 17.58 4.17 16.73
N SER A 97 16.69 5.01 17.28
CA SER A 97 17.00 6.40 17.64
C SER A 97 17.47 6.59 19.09
N GLY A 98 17.50 5.53 19.91
CA GLY A 98 17.76 5.61 21.35
C GLY A 98 16.68 6.31 22.16
N SER A 99 15.52 6.60 21.58
CA SER A 99 14.40 7.33 22.22
C SER A 99 13.34 6.35 22.73
N ILE A 100 13.74 5.46 23.64
CA ILE A 100 12.85 4.43 24.19
C ILE A 100 11.99 4.97 25.33
N ALA A 101 10.83 4.33 25.54
CA ALA A 101 9.90 4.63 26.62
C ALA A 101 10.52 4.30 27.98
N LYS A 102 10.10 5.03 29.02
CA LYS A 102 10.59 4.84 30.39
C LYS A 102 10.39 3.40 30.86
N GLU A 103 9.26 2.80 30.54
CA GLU A 103 8.91 1.42 30.90
C GLU A 103 9.91 0.41 30.30
N ALA A 104 10.33 0.61 29.05
CA ALA A 104 11.34 -0.23 28.40
C ALA A 104 12.75 0.03 28.96
N HIS A 105 13.08 1.31 29.22
CA HIS A 105 14.33 1.69 29.85
C HIS A 105 14.47 1.06 31.25
N ASP A 106 13.40 1.07 32.06
CA ASP A 106 13.41 0.55 33.42
C ASP A 106 13.66 -0.98 33.44
N VAL A 107 13.25 -1.72 32.40
CA VAL A 107 13.59 -3.15 32.21
C VAL A 107 15.09 -3.34 31.97
N LEU A 108 15.71 -2.46 31.19
CA LEU A 108 17.13 -2.53 30.81
C LEU A 108 18.06 -1.90 31.86
N LYS A 109 17.51 -1.10 32.77
CA LYS A 109 18.27 -0.33 33.75
C LYS A 109 19.16 -1.25 34.60
N ASN A 110 20.42 -0.85 34.76
CA ASN A 110 21.44 -1.59 35.52
C ASN A 110 21.76 -2.99 34.96
N ARG A 111 21.47 -3.26 33.69
CA ARG A 111 21.84 -4.50 33.00
C ARG A 111 22.94 -4.23 31.98
N THR A 112 23.84 -5.20 31.82
CA THR A 112 24.78 -5.22 30.69
C THR A 112 24.09 -5.96 29.57
N ILE A 113 23.91 -5.29 28.42
CA ILE A 113 23.21 -5.84 27.27
C ILE A 113 24.25 -6.10 26.18
N ASN A 114 24.35 -7.35 25.73
CA ASN A 114 25.23 -7.69 24.61
C ASN A 114 24.70 -7.14 23.29
N MET A 115 25.49 -7.24 22.22
CA MET A 115 25.09 -6.72 20.92
C MET A 115 23.93 -7.54 20.32
N HIS A 116 22.80 -6.87 20.09
CA HIS A 116 21.61 -7.44 19.46
C HIS A 116 21.28 -6.69 18.16
N THR A 117 20.62 -7.38 17.23
CA THR A 117 20.04 -6.79 16.01
C THR A 117 18.53 -6.85 16.11
N ILE A 118 17.89 -5.68 16.11
CA ILE A 118 16.43 -5.56 16.11
C ILE A 118 15.97 -5.34 14.66
N THR A 119 15.14 -6.25 14.14
CA THR A 119 14.66 -6.20 12.76
C THR A 119 13.15 -6.06 12.70
N TRP A 120 12.68 -5.08 11.95
CA TRP A 120 11.25 -4.96 11.64
C TRP A 120 10.76 -6.10 10.73
N PHE A 121 9.73 -6.80 11.19
CA PHE A 121 9.00 -7.87 10.50
C PHE A 121 7.62 -7.38 10.01
N PRO A 122 7.14 -7.74 8.82
CA PRO A 122 5.82 -7.31 8.38
C PRO A 122 4.67 -8.01 9.14
N ALA A 123 3.79 -7.23 9.76
CA ALA A 123 2.61 -7.74 10.50
C ALA A 123 1.57 -8.43 9.59
N HIS A 124 0.73 -9.27 10.20
CA HIS A 124 -0.56 -9.75 9.68
C HIS A 124 -0.52 -10.42 8.30
N LEU A 125 0.46 -11.29 8.09
CA LEU A 125 0.60 -12.04 6.82
C LEU A 125 -0.01 -13.44 6.87
N GLY A 126 -0.62 -13.82 7.99
CA GLY A 126 -1.18 -15.15 8.23
C GLY A 126 -0.14 -16.10 8.83
N GLN A 127 -0.61 -17.15 9.51
CA GLN A 127 0.24 -18.11 10.20
C GLN A 127 1.15 -18.91 9.26
N ASN A 128 0.73 -19.10 8.01
CA ASN A 128 1.48 -19.84 7.01
C ASN A 128 1.81 -18.93 5.82
N LEU A 129 3.11 -18.73 5.60
CA LEU A 129 3.65 -18.01 4.45
C LEU A 129 4.32 -19.02 3.52
N ASP A 130 3.56 -19.42 2.51
CA ASP A 130 3.90 -20.54 1.61
C ASP A 130 4.06 -21.85 2.41
N SER A 131 5.29 -22.29 2.66
CA SER A 131 5.63 -23.48 3.46
C SER A 131 6.41 -23.14 4.72
N LEU A 132 6.41 -21.87 5.13
CA LEU A 132 7.12 -21.37 6.31
C LEU A 132 6.11 -20.95 7.37
N THR A 133 6.36 -21.38 8.60
CA THR A 133 5.62 -20.94 9.77
C THR A 133 5.96 -19.48 10.10
N ASN A 134 4.95 -18.63 10.15
CA ASN A 134 5.10 -17.23 10.52
C ASN A 134 5.16 -17.10 12.05
N LEU A 135 6.39 -17.07 12.58
CA LEU A 135 6.65 -16.91 14.01
C LEU A 135 6.11 -15.59 14.57
N ASN A 136 6.00 -14.52 13.76
CA ASN A 136 5.42 -13.25 14.22
C ASN A 136 3.93 -13.40 14.58
N ASP A 137 3.17 -14.10 13.75
CA ASP A 137 1.75 -14.37 14.03
C ASP A 137 1.58 -15.34 15.22
N ILE A 138 2.57 -16.22 15.46
CA ILE A 138 2.60 -17.05 16.67
C ILE A 138 2.86 -16.19 17.91
N ALA A 139 3.85 -15.29 17.89
CA ALA A 139 4.12 -14.35 18.99
C ALA A 139 2.85 -13.55 19.33
N HIS A 140 2.18 -13.03 18.29
CA HIS A 140 0.90 -12.33 18.43
C HIS A 140 -0.19 -13.18 19.08
N SER A 141 -0.34 -14.44 18.65
CA SER A 141 -1.31 -15.34 19.26
C SER A 141 -0.97 -15.65 20.73
N GLN A 142 0.31 -15.86 21.06
CA GLN A 142 0.77 -16.15 22.41
C GLN A 142 0.55 -14.95 23.34
N ALA A 143 0.90 -13.74 22.91
CA ALA A 143 0.65 -12.52 23.67
C ALA A 143 -0.84 -12.40 24.03
N ARG A 144 -1.74 -12.66 23.06
CA ARG A 144 -3.19 -12.64 23.30
C ARG A 144 -3.65 -13.73 24.26
N VAL A 145 -3.12 -14.94 24.16
CA VAL A 145 -3.43 -16.01 25.14
C VAL A 145 -3.05 -15.58 26.56
N LEU A 146 -1.93 -14.87 26.73
CA LEU A 146 -1.52 -14.37 28.06
C LEU A 146 -2.48 -13.32 28.65
N THR A 147 -3.31 -12.67 27.84
CA THR A 147 -4.34 -11.75 28.32
C THR A 147 -5.50 -12.46 29.03
N LEU A 148 -5.66 -13.77 28.82
CA LEU A 148 -6.77 -14.58 29.36
C LEU A 148 -6.50 -15.11 30.77
N ARG A 149 -5.36 -14.79 31.40
CA ARG A 149 -4.92 -15.32 32.71
C ARG A 149 -5.88 -15.06 33.88
N ALA A 150 -6.87 -14.16 33.74
CA ALA A 150 -7.82 -13.80 34.80
C ALA A 150 -9.19 -14.51 34.73
N GLY A 151 -9.38 -15.52 33.87
CA GLY A 151 -10.54 -16.42 33.95
C GLY A 151 -11.93 -15.80 33.66
N GLY A 152 -11.99 -14.65 32.98
CA GLY A 152 -13.25 -14.02 32.56
C GLY A 152 -13.36 -13.95 31.03
N GLU A 153 -14.60 -14.05 30.53
CA GLU A 153 -15.07 -14.10 29.14
C GLU A 153 -14.50 -13.02 28.17
N ALA A 154 -13.20 -12.99 27.93
CA ALA A 154 -12.57 -12.03 27.01
C ALA A 154 -12.59 -12.50 25.54
N LEU A 155 -13.40 -13.50 25.20
CA LEU A 155 -13.45 -14.06 23.83
C LEU A 155 -14.27 -13.23 22.83
N SER A 156 -15.06 -12.23 23.26
CA SER A 156 -16.02 -11.58 22.35
C SER A 156 -15.97 -10.05 22.21
N LEU A 157 -15.14 -9.31 22.97
CA LEU A 157 -15.21 -7.83 22.98
C LEU A 157 -14.04 -7.07 22.33
N CYS A 158 -13.00 -7.76 21.87
CA CYS A 158 -11.79 -7.12 21.33
C CYS A 158 -11.54 -7.44 19.84
N ARG A 159 -12.55 -7.19 19.00
CA ARG A 159 -12.32 -6.76 17.61
C ARG A 159 -12.11 -5.25 17.57
N VAL A 160 -11.19 -4.72 18.38
CA VAL A 160 -10.61 -3.44 18.00
C VAL A 160 -9.52 -3.82 17.01
N GLN A 161 -9.78 -3.51 15.75
CA GLN A 161 -8.77 -3.49 14.71
C GLN A 161 -7.75 -2.41 15.11
N GLU A 162 -6.82 -2.73 16.02
CA GLU A 162 -5.65 -1.89 16.25
C GLU A 162 -4.89 -1.90 14.91
N PHE A 163 -5.16 -0.91 14.06
CA PHE A 163 -4.32 -0.60 12.91
C PHE A 163 -2.97 -0.12 13.46
N ARG A 164 -2.11 -1.07 13.88
CA ARG A 164 -0.74 -0.82 14.35
C ARG A 164 0.19 -0.33 13.25
N ASP A 165 -0.26 -0.43 12.01
CA ASP A 165 0.46 -0.06 10.81
C ASP A 165 0.36 1.46 10.56
N THR A 166 0.91 2.26 11.49
CA THR A 166 0.99 3.73 11.35
C THR A 166 1.87 4.11 10.15
N LEU A 167 1.49 5.15 9.42
CA LEU A 167 2.30 5.71 8.34
C LEU A 167 3.41 6.56 8.96
N PHE A 168 4.66 6.31 8.60
CA PHE A 168 5.82 6.83 9.33
C PHE A 168 6.75 7.72 8.49
N THR A 169 6.55 7.72 7.17
CA THR A 169 7.40 8.45 6.22
C THR A 169 6.53 9.34 5.35
N PHE A 170 7.08 10.48 4.93
CA PHE A 170 6.39 11.38 3.99
C PHE A 170 5.92 10.64 2.73
N ASN A 171 6.72 9.68 2.22
CA ASN A 171 6.34 8.84 1.08
C ASN A 171 5.14 7.94 1.37
N GLU A 172 4.99 7.42 2.58
CA GLU A 172 3.83 6.60 2.98
C GLU A 172 2.57 7.43 3.12
N PHE A 173 2.66 8.60 3.77
CA PHE A 173 1.54 9.53 3.88
C PHE A 173 1.06 10.00 2.51
N THR A 174 1.98 10.48 1.66
CA THR A 174 1.61 10.92 0.31
C THR A 174 1.06 9.79 -0.54
N LYS A 175 1.65 8.58 -0.49
CA LYS A 175 1.11 7.41 -1.21
C LYS A 175 -0.28 7.00 -0.74
N HIS A 176 -0.55 7.04 0.56
CA HIS A 176 -1.87 6.74 1.11
C HIS A 176 -2.92 7.64 0.47
N PHE A 177 -2.77 8.96 0.63
CA PHE A 177 -3.72 9.91 0.05
C PHE A 177 -3.76 9.88 -1.49
N TYR A 178 -2.61 9.70 -2.14
CA TYR A 178 -2.53 9.60 -3.60
C TYR A 178 -3.28 8.38 -4.13
N LEU A 179 -3.12 7.21 -3.51
CA LEU A 179 -3.73 5.97 -3.95
C LEU A 179 -5.20 5.87 -3.55
N GLU A 180 -5.60 6.39 -2.39
CA GLU A 180 -7.01 6.48 -2.00
C GLU A 180 -7.82 7.40 -2.91
N ARG A 181 -7.23 8.53 -3.33
CA ARG A 181 -7.89 9.51 -4.21
C ARG A 181 -7.74 9.17 -5.69
N ARG A 182 -7.17 8.01 -6.00
CA ARG A 182 -6.91 7.62 -7.38
C ARG A 182 -8.20 7.17 -8.06
N VAL A 183 -8.80 8.08 -8.82
CA VAL A 183 -9.99 7.77 -9.65
C VAL A 183 -9.58 7.05 -10.94
N PHE A 184 -8.42 7.38 -11.50
CA PHE A 184 -7.97 6.86 -12.78
C PHE A 184 -6.82 5.84 -12.66
N PRO A 185 -6.96 4.64 -13.25
CA PRO A 185 -5.95 3.61 -13.21
C PRO A 185 -4.67 4.02 -13.96
N PRO A 186 -3.55 3.31 -13.77
CA PRO A 186 -2.36 3.53 -14.56
C PRO A 186 -2.59 3.01 -15.99
N PRO A 187 -1.79 3.48 -16.96
CA PRO A 187 -1.69 2.81 -18.25
C PRO A 187 -1.34 1.35 -18.06
N HIS A 188 -2.06 0.48 -18.77
CA HIS A 188 -1.81 -0.94 -18.78
C HIS A 188 -0.44 -1.22 -19.38
N LYS A 189 0.28 -2.21 -18.86
CA LYS A 189 1.66 -2.57 -19.25
C LYS A 189 1.86 -2.90 -20.75
N LYS A 190 0.78 -3.22 -21.47
CA LYS A 190 0.78 -3.52 -22.91
C LYS A 190 0.62 -2.27 -23.78
N LEU A 191 0.26 -1.11 -23.21
CA LEU A 191 0.20 0.14 -23.96
C LEU A 191 1.62 0.62 -24.25
N THR A 192 1.84 1.09 -25.48
CA THR A 192 3.07 1.79 -25.81
C THR A 192 3.13 3.11 -25.03
N ARG A 193 4.34 3.65 -24.81
CA ARG A 193 4.53 4.98 -24.21
C ARG A 193 3.63 6.06 -24.82
N PRO A 194 3.54 6.17 -26.16
CA PRO A 194 2.49 6.90 -26.86
C PRO A 194 1.06 6.82 -26.30
N GLN A 195 0.53 5.60 -26.29
CA GLN A 195 -0.85 5.32 -25.95
C GLN A 195 -1.09 5.60 -24.47
N ALA A 196 -0.08 5.31 -23.64
CA ALA A 196 -0.08 5.66 -22.23
C ALA A 196 -0.16 7.18 -22.02
N MET A 197 0.55 7.99 -22.81
CA MET A 197 0.46 9.45 -22.76
C MET A 197 -0.91 9.94 -23.21
N THR A 198 -1.44 9.44 -24.33
CA THR A 198 -2.81 9.76 -24.78
C THR A 198 -3.84 9.44 -23.71
N LEU A 199 -3.78 8.25 -23.11
CA LEU A 199 -4.68 7.86 -22.02
C LEU A 199 -4.59 8.84 -20.85
N ARG A 200 -3.38 9.27 -20.46
CA ARG A 200 -3.21 10.28 -19.40
C ARG A 200 -3.84 11.61 -19.77
N MET A 201 -3.66 12.09 -21.00
CA MET A 201 -4.27 13.33 -21.45
C MET A 201 -5.80 13.25 -21.44
N LEU A 202 -6.37 12.10 -21.81
CA LEU A 202 -7.82 11.87 -21.74
C LEU A 202 -8.32 11.84 -20.30
N GLN A 203 -7.60 11.17 -19.39
CA GLN A 203 -7.93 11.12 -17.96
C GLN A 203 -7.85 12.50 -17.28
N THR A 204 -7.01 13.41 -17.77
CA THR A 204 -6.87 14.77 -17.23
C THR A 204 -7.62 15.83 -18.05
N ASN A 205 -8.45 15.42 -19.02
CA ASN A 205 -9.19 16.32 -19.92
C ASN A 205 -8.28 17.35 -20.64
N SER A 206 -7.05 16.97 -20.95
CA SER A 206 -6.04 17.81 -21.60
C SER A 206 -5.73 17.38 -23.04
N TYR A 207 -6.47 16.40 -23.56
CA TYR A 207 -6.30 15.96 -24.94
C TYR A 207 -6.72 17.07 -25.93
N PRO A 208 -5.95 17.31 -27.01
CA PRO A 208 -6.23 18.41 -27.92
C PRO A 208 -7.60 18.31 -28.58
N ASN A 209 -8.27 19.46 -28.67
CA ASN A 209 -9.54 19.63 -29.36
C ASN A 209 -9.56 21.00 -30.06
N LEU A 210 -10.45 21.18 -31.03
CA LEU A 210 -10.51 22.40 -31.85
C LEU A 210 -10.80 23.66 -31.03
N ALA A 211 -11.66 23.58 -30.01
CA ALA A 211 -11.93 24.72 -29.14
C ALA A 211 -10.66 25.18 -28.40
N PHE A 212 -9.88 24.23 -27.86
CA PHE A 212 -8.59 24.52 -27.23
C PHE A 212 -7.56 25.06 -28.23
N MET A 213 -7.46 24.47 -29.42
CA MET A 213 -6.52 24.94 -30.46
C MET A 213 -6.88 26.34 -30.96
N HIS A 214 -8.15 26.68 -31.08
CA HIS A 214 -8.61 28.03 -31.43
C HIS A 214 -8.22 29.06 -30.36
N CYS A 215 -8.24 28.70 -29.08
CA CYS A 215 -7.76 29.59 -28.02
C CYS A 215 -6.26 29.91 -28.14
N LEU A 216 -5.45 28.97 -28.62
CA LEU A 216 -4.01 29.15 -28.81
C LEU A 216 -3.67 29.85 -30.14
N PHE A 217 -4.37 29.46 -31.21
CA PHE A 217 -4.13 29.90 -32.58
C PHE A 217 -5.45 30.24 -33.27
N PRO A 218 -6.06 31.40 -32.96
CA PRO A 218 -7.39 31.76 -33.47
C PRO A 218 -7.46 31.90 -35.00
N SER A 219 -6.34 32.26 -35.63
CA SER A 219 -6.24 32.45 -37.09
C SER A 219 -6.18 31.14 -37.87
N ASP A 220 -5.65 30.08 -37.26
CA ASP A 220 -5.36 28.81 -37.94
C ASP A 220 -6.44 27.75 -37.68
N PHE A 221 -7.14 27.84 -36.54
CA PHE A 221 -8.15 26.87 -36.14
C PHE A 221 -9.48 27.55 -35.89
N SER A 222 -10.58 26.91 -36.30
CA SER A 222 -11.94 27.27 -35.88
C SER A 222 -12.31 26.47 -34.64
N SER A 223 -12.97 27.10 -33.66
CA SER A 223 -13.55 26.42 -32.50
C SER A 223 -14.77 25.57 -32.84
N GLN A 224 -15.32 25.72 -34.05
CA GLN A 224 -16.52 25.01 -34.49
C GLN A 224 -16.19 23.69 -35.18
N CYS A 225 -17.03 22.69 -34.93
CA CYS A 225 -16.97 21.40 -35.60
C CYS A 225 -17.29 21.57 -37.10
N PRO A 226 -16.42 21.11 -38.02
CA PRO A 226 -16.65 21.22 -39.48
C PRO A 226 -17.91 20.49 -39.99
N ARG A 227 -18.48 19.58 -39.19
CA ARG A 227 -19.62 18.73 -39.59
C ARG A 227 -20.96 19.25 -39.09
N CYS A 228 -21.05 19.63 -37.82
CA CYS A 228 -22.32 20.04 -37.20
C CYS A 228 -22.32 21.49 -36.70
N ARG A 229 -21.21 22.24 -36.89
CA ARG A 229 -21.03 23.66 -36.53
C ARG A 229 -21.13 24.00 -35.03
N GLY A 230 -21.30 23.02 -34.16
CA GLY A 230 -21.25 23.21 -32.70
C GLY A 230 -19.82 23.44 -32.20
N THR A 231 -19.67 23.97 -30.98
CA THR A 231 -18.35 24.12 -30.33
C THR A 231 -17.70 22.75 -30.14
N CYS A 232 -16.50 22.59 -30.68
CA CYS A 232 -15.79 21.32 -30.70
C CYS A 232 -14.81 21.21 -29.52
N ASP A 233 -15.38 21.08 -28.32
CA ASP A 233 -14.66 20.66 -27.11
C ASP A 233 -14.35 19.15 -27.11
N LEU A 234 -13.66 18.67 -26.06
CA LEU A 234 -13.25 17.28 -26.00
C LEU A 234 -14.44 16.31 -25.96
N GLU A 235 -15.50 16.63 -25.24
CA GLU A 235 -16.70 15.78 -25.13
C GLU A 235 -17.45 15.71 -26.48
N HIS A 236 -17.55 16.85 -27.16
CA HIS A 236 -18.10 16.97 -28.51
C HIS A 236 -17.37 16.09 -29.50
N MET A 237 -16.05 16.24 -29.56
CA MET A 237 -15.18 15.49 -30.44
C MET A 237 -15.30 13.97 -30.21
N LEU A 238 -15.41 13.53 -28.96
CA LEU A 238 -15.32 12.12 -28.62
C LEU A 238 -16.67 11.39 -28.71
N TRP A 239 -17.74 11.89 -28.09
CA TRP A 239 -19.04 11.19 -28.04
C TRP A 239 -20.29 12.04 -28.25
N ARG A 240 -20.26 13.37 -28.04
CA ARG A 240 -21.49 14.18 -28.17
C ARG A 240 -21.81 14.59 -29.61
N CYS A 241 -20.83 14.69 -30.52
CA CYS A 241 -21.09 15.09 -31.90
C CYS A 241 -21.91 14.03 -32.66
N PRO A 242 -23.13 14.34 -33.15
CA PRO A 242 -23.95 13.39 -33.90
C PRO A 242 -23.28 12.91 -35.20
N SER A 243 -22.48 13.77 -35.83
CA SER A 243 -21.81 13.49 -37.10
C SER A 243 -20.49 12.72 -36.94
N LEU A 244 -19.90 12.68 -35.74
CA LEU A 244 -18.62 12.00 -35.47
C LEU A 244 -18.76 10.75 -34.60
N ARG A 245 -19.87 10.61 -33.84
CA ARG A 245 -20.07 9.46 -32.95
C ARG A 245 -20.05 8.12 -33.68
N GLY A 246 -20.64 8.04 -34.87
CA GLY A 246 -20.68 6.83 -35.72
C GLY A 246 -21.52 5.70 -35.12
N ASP A 247 -21.16 5.24 -33.93
CA ASP A 247 -21.85 4.25 -33.11
C ASP A 247 -22.91 4.92 -32.21
N LYS A 248 -24.11 4.31 -32.11
CA LYS A 248 -25.21 4.79 -31.26
C LYS A 248 -24.98 4.44 -29.78
N ASP A 249 -24.12 3.47 -29.49
CA ASP A 249 -23.87 2.97 -28.13
C ASP A 249 -22.79 3.75 -27.37
N LEU A 250 -22.24 4.81 -27.99
CA LEU A 250 -21.21 5.64 -27.38
C LEU A 250 -21.84 6.69 -26.47
N THR A 251 -21.90 6.38 -25.17
CA THR A 251 -22.40 7.28 -24.12
C THR A 251 -21.29 7.82 -23.24
N GLU A 252 -21.57 8.91 -22.52
CA GLU A 252 -20.69 9.47 -21.50
C GLU A 252 -20.35 8.42 -20.42
N GLN A 253 -21.31 7.59 -20.04
CA GLN A 253 -21.13 6.51 -19.08
C GLN A 253 -20.13 5.46 -19.58
N LYS A 254 -20.26 5.03 -20.84
CA LYS A 254 -19.33 4.08 -21.47
C LYS A 254 -17.92 4.66 -21.55
N TRP A 255 -17.81 5.93 -21.92
CA TRP A 255 -16.53 6.65 -21.96
C TRP A 255 -15.87 6.76 -20.57
N SER A 256 -16.62 7.24 -19.58
CA SER A 256 -16.15 7.38 -18.19
C SER A 256 -15.72 6.03 -17.61
N SER A 257 -16.49 4.97 -17.88
CA SER A 257 -16.17 3.60 -17.46
C SER A 257 -14.88 3.09 -18.10
N ALA A 258 -14.66 3.38 -19.38
CA ALA A 258 -13.43 2.99 -20.07
C ALA A 258 -12.19 3.68 -19.49
N LEU A 259 -12.26 4.99 -19.21
CA LEU A 259 -11.14 5.74 -18.61
C LEU A 259 -10.80 5.30 -17.18
N LYS A 260 -11.80 4.80 -16.45
CA LYS A 260 -11.65 4.27 -15.07
C LYS A 260 -11.25 2.80 -15.03
N SER A 261 -11.24 2.09 -16.16
CA SER A 261 -10.92 0.68 -16.21
C SER A 261 -9.41 0.42 -16.30
N SER A 262 -8.92 -0.55 -15.52
CA SER A 262 -7.54 -1.06 -15.59
C SER A 262 -7.33 -2.02 -16.77
N GLU A 263 -8.39 -2.45 -17.43
CA GLU A 263 -8.34 -3.45 -18.49
C GLU A 263 -7.72 -2.89 -19.77
N TYR A 264 -6.84 -3.69 -20.38
CA TYR A 264 -6.14 -3.30 -21.61
C TYR A 264 -7.13 -2.89 -22.72
N GLN A 265 -8.18 -3.69 -22.93
CA GLN A 265 -9.13 -3.48 -24.03
C GLN A 265 -9.90 -2.15 -23.90
N HIS A 266 -10.29 -1.77 -22.67
CA HIS A 266 -10.97 -0.50 -22.45
C HIS A 266 -10.04 0.69 -22.65
N GLN A 267 -8.79 0.59 -22.19
CA GLN A 267 -7.83 1.68 -22.34
C GLN A 267 -7.40 1.88 -23.80
N ILE A 268 -7.11 0.80 -24.54
CA ILE A 268 -6.72 0.91 -25.95
C ILE A 268 -7.87 1.43 -26.80
N TRP A 269 -9.11 1.01 -26.53
CA TRP A 269 -10.30 1.52 -27.20
C TRP A 269 -10.46 3.03 -27.00
N ALA A 270 -10.30 3.54 -25.77
CA ALA A 270 -10.41 4.98 -25.50
C ALA A 270 -9.32 5.78 -26.24
N VAL A 271 -8.09 5.26 -26.27
CA VAL A 271 -6.97 5.85 -27.01
C VAL A 271 -7.25 5.88 -28.51
N GLN A 272 -7.65 4.75 -29.10
CA GLN A 272 -7.97 4.64 -30.52
C GLN A 272 -9.08 5.61 -30.92
N ARG A 273 -10.15 5.67 -30.12
CA ARG A 273 -11.28 6.59 -30.35
C ARG A 273 -10.84 8.05 -30.38
N ALA A 274 -10.00 8.47 -29.44
CA ALA A 274 -9.50 9.83 -29.39
C ALA A 274 -8.61 10.17 -30.59
N CYS A 275 -7.71 9.26 -30.96
CA CYS A 275 -6.86 9.41 -32.14
C CYS A 275 -7.70 9.51 -33.43
N ASP A 276 -8.67 8.62 -33.63
CA ASP A 276 -9.53 8.62 -34.81
C ASP A 276 -10.35 9.91 -34.92
N ALA A 277 -10.87 10.41 -33.79
CA ALA A 277 -11.59 11.67 -33.75
C ALA A 277 -10.68 12.85 -34.10
N ALA A 278 -9.44 12.86 -33.62
CA ALA A 278 -8.48 13.93 -33.89
C ALA A 278 -8.08 13.96 -35.37
N VAL A 279 -7.81 12.79 -35.95
CA VAL A 279 -7.49 12.64 -37.38
C VAL A 279 -8.64 13.14 -38.25
N ARG A 280 -9.89 12.81 -37.92
CA ARG A 280 -11.08 13.29 -38.64
C ARG A 280 -11.26 14.81 -38.59
N LEU A 281 -10.72 15.45 -37.56
CA LEU A 281 -10.78 16.90 -37.35
C LEU A 281 -9.52 17.62 -37.85
N GLY A 282 -8.54 16.91 -38.43
CA GLY A 282 -7.30 17.49 -38.92
C GLY A 282 -6.38 18.02 -37.80
N LEU A 283 -6.57 17.54 -36.56
CA LEU A 283 -5.72 17.94 -35.44
C LEU A 283 -4.40 17.17 -35.49
N THR A 284 -3.28 17.89 -35.39
CA THR A 284 -1.97 17.30 -35.19
C THR A 284 -1.89 16.75 -33.77
N VAL A 285 -2.19 15.46 -33.60
CA VAL A 285 -2.03 14.76 -32.32
C VAL A 285 -0.55 14.79 -31.94
N PRO A 286 -0.19 15.08 -30.67
CA PRO A 286 1.18 14.97 -30.19
C PRO A 286 1.76 13.61 -30.61
N THR A 287 2.81 13.70 -31.42
CA THR A 287 3.44 12.65 -32.22
C THR A 287 3.61 11.33 -31.50
N TRP A 288 2.90 10.28 -31.94
CA TRP A 288 3.29 8.92 -31.62
C TRP A 288 2.77 7.88 -32.64
N GLU A 289 3.67 7.00 -33.09
CA GLU A 289 3.58 6.02 -34.19
C GLU A 289 2.20 5.41 -34.47
N ARG A 290 1.79 5.46 -35.75
CA ARG A 290 0.68 4.63 -36.26
C ARG A 290 0.97 3.17 -35.91
N PRO A 291 0.01 2.39 -35.37
CA PRO A 291 0.14 0.94 -35.38
C PRO A 291 0.37 0.50 -36.82
N ALA A 292 1.36 -0.35 -37.06
CA ALA A 292 1.51 -1.01 -38.35
C ALA A 292 0.16 -1.64 -38.70
N VAL A 293 -0.40 -1.23 -39.84
CA VAL A 293 -1.57 -1.89 -40.41
C VAL A 293 -1.06 -3.26 -40.85
N SER A 294 -1.39 -4.32 -40.12
CA SER A 294 -1.16 -5.67 -40.62
C SER A 294 -2.04 -5.89 -41.86
N PRO A 295 -1.53 -6.60 -42.89
CA PRO A 295 -2.25 -6.86 -44.14
C PRO A 295 -3.54 -7.67 -43.92
#